data_AF-A0A947G4P8-F1
#
_entry.id   AF-A0A947G4P8-F1
#
_cell.length_a   1.000
_cell.length_b   1.000
_cell.length_c   1.000
_cell.angle_alpha   90.00
_cell.angle_beta   90.00
_cell.angle_gamma   90.00
#
_symmetry.space_group_name_H-M   'P 1'
#
loop_
_entity.id
_entity.type
_entity.pdbx_description
1 polymer ?
#
loop_
_entity_poly.entity_id
_entity_poly.type
_entity_poly.pdbx_seq_one_letter_code
_entity_poly.pdbx_strand_id
1 'polypeptide(L)'
;MVYLSAAVVGGLLVTASVVAELWLTPALPTPTRSAPPTANQLLSCNRDVSRLLDQLGDAAGGLIAVPASTQPAQPVATRWAQFTRQWRRDWAQVGARCRFGEGGSGMGVGHDRMARVHDNIQAVQLRYDELVRRFDNEQVDDLIGMRRALAKSRKSLERRVR
;
A
#
# COMPACT_ATOMS: atom_id res chain seq x y z
N MET A 1 -23.02 34.23 -23.87
CA MET A 1 -22.32 33.02 -24.39
C MET A 1 -20.84 33.10 -24.01
N VAL A 2 -20.43 32.67 -22.80
CA VAL A 2 -19.02 32.75 -22.34
C VAL A 2 -18.63 31.53 -21.46
N TYR A 3 -19.22 30.34 -21.70
CA TYR A 3 -18.96 29.15 -20.87
C TYR A 3 -18.53 27.91 -21.65
N LEU A 4 -17.99 28.07 -22.86
CA LEU A 4 -17.53 26.94 -23.68
C LEU A 4 -16.01 26.90 -23.91
N SER A 5 -15.27 27.92 -23.50
CA SER A 5 -13.83 28.05 -23.78
C SER A 5 -12.91 27.51 -22.66
N ALA A 6 -13.41 27.23 -21.46
CA ALA A 6 -12.57 26.75 -20.35
C ALA A 6 -12.35 25.22 -20.35
N ALA A 7 -13.22 24.44 -21.00
CA ALA A 7 -13.15 22.98 -20.97
C ALA A 7 -12.03 22.40 -21.86
N VAL A 8 -11.57 23.13 -22.87
CA VAL A 8 -10.57 22.64 -23.84
C VAL A 8 -9.14 22.72 -23.28
N VAL A 9 -8.86 23.66 -22.36
CA VAL A 9 -7.50 23.82 -21.79
C VAL A 9 -7.20 22.78 -20.71
N GLY A 10 -8.22 22.30 -19.98
CA GLY A 10 -8.06 21.26 -18.95
C GLY A 10 -7.73 19.87 -19.52
N GLY A 11 -8.25 19.53 -20.71
CA GLY A 11 -8.00 18.23 -21.33
C GLY A 11 -6.57 18.04 -21.84
N LEU A 12 -5.93 19.11 -22.32
CA LEU A 12 -4.57 19.07 -22.87
C LEU A 12 -3.48 18.83 -21.82
N LEU A 13 -3.67 19.33 -20.59
CA LEU A 13 -2.70 19.13 -19.51
C LEU A 13 -2.75 17.70 -18.95
N VAL A 14 -3.92 17.08 -18.93
CA VAL A 14 -4.06 15.67 -18.50
C VAL A 14 -3.39 14.73 -19.50
N THR A 15 -3.51 14.98 -20.81
CA THR A 15 -2.85 14.14 -21.83
C THR A 15 -1.32 14.26 -21.83
N ALA A 16 -0.77 15.44 -21.55
CA ALA A 16 0.69 15.62 -21.49
C ALA A 16 1.32 14.87 -20.30
N SER A 17 0.61 14.78 -19.18
CA SER A 17 1.11 14.12 -17.97
C SER A 17 1.24 12.60 -18.13
N VAL A 18 0.32 11.94 -18.85
CA VAL A 18 0.40 10.48 -19.08
C VAL A 18 1.53 10.13 -20.04
N VAL A 19 1.80 10.98 -21.05
CA VAL A 19 2.84 10.72 -22.04
C VAL A 19 4.24 10.90 -21.45
N ALA A 20 4.46 11.88 -20.58
CA ALA A 20 5.76 12.07 -19.93
C ALA A 20 6.13 10.88 -19.03
N GLU A 21 5.15 10.28 -18.35
CA GLU A 21 5.37 9.13 -17.47
C GLU A 21 5.68 7.84 -18.26
N LEU A 22 5.11 7.69 -19.46
CA LEU A 22 5.42 6.59 -20.39
C LEU A 22 6.84 6.66 -20.99
N TRP A 23 7.43 7.85 -21.12
CA TRP A 23 8.79 8.04 -21.65
C TRP A 23 9.90 8.00 -20.58
N LEU A 24 9.54 8.20 -19.31
CA LEU A 24 10.46 8.07 -18.16
C LEU A 24 10.55 6.64 -17.63
N THR A 25 9.64 5.75 -18.02
CA THR A 25 9.82 4.31 -17.84
C THR A 25 10.92 3.81 -18.79
N PRO A 26 12.05 3.29 -18.27
CA PRO A 26 13.05 2.65 -19.12
C PRO A 26 12.35 1.56 -19.93
N ALA A 27 12.57 1.53 -21.24
CA ALA A 27 12.05 0.52 -22.14
C ALA A 27 12.36 -0.85 -21.55
N LEU A 28 11.33 -1.52 -21.05
CA LEU A 28 11.47 -2.87 -20.50
C LEU A 28 12.03 -3.75 -21.63
N PRO A 29 13.07 -4.54 -21.37
CA PRO A 29 13.64 -5.41 -22.39
C PRO A 29 12.53 -6.27 -22.98
N THR A 30 12.43 -6.26 -24.32
CA THR A 30 11.52 -7.12 -25.07
C THR A 30 11.67 -8.55 -24.55
N PRO A 31 10.59 -9.22 -24.11
CA PRO A 31 10.71 -10.54 -23.51
C PRO A 31 11.21 -11.52 -24.57
N THR A 32 12.51 -11.81 -24.55
CA THR A 32 13.05 -13.02 -25.18
C THR A 32 12.30 -14.18 -24.56
N ARG A 33 11.67 -15.01 -25.40
CA ARG A 33 10.84 -16.15 -25.00
C ARG A 33 11.67 -17.12 -24.14
N SER A 34 11.74 -16.82 -22.86
CA SER A 34 12.59 -17.53 -21.91
C SER A 34 11.92 -18.85 -21.59
N ALA A 35 12.73 -19.87 -21.33
CA ALA A 35 12.23 -21.21 -21.01
C ALA A 35 11.14 -21.14 -19.92
N PRO A 36 10.14 -22.05 -19.97
CA PRO A 36 9.13 -22.14 -18.92
C PRO A 36 9.78 -22.28 -17.54
N PRO A 37 9.21 -21.67 -16.49
CA PRO A 37 9.77 -21.76 -15.14
C PRO A 37 9.77 -23.21 -14.66
N THR A 38 10.84 -23.61 -13.99
CA THR A 38 10.94 -24.93 -13.36
C THR A 38 10.03 -25.02 -12.13
N ALA A 39 9.69 -26.23 -11.69
CA ALA A 39 8.89 -26.43 -10.48
C ALA A 39 9.50 -25.74 -9.23
N ASN A 40 10.83 -25.78 -9.09
CA ASN A 40 11.53 -25.12 -7.98
C ASN A 40 11.41 -23.58 -8.05
N GLN A 41 11.43 -23.01 -9.25
CA GLN A 41 11.20 -21.57 -9.44
C GLN A 41 9.76 -21.20 -9.07
N LEU A 42 8.78 -21.99 -9.49
CA LEU A 42 7.37 -21.76 -9.13
C LEU A 42 7.15 -21.85 -7.61
N LEU A 43 7.73 -22.85 -6.94
CA LEU A 43 7.68 -22.98 -5.48
C LEU A 43 8.35 -21.80 -4.75
N SER A 44 9.47 -21.29 -5.28
CA SER A 44 10.07 -20.07 -4.72
C SER A 44 9.14 -18.87 -4.88
N CYS A 45 8.58 -18.67 -6.07
CA CYS A 45 7.63 -17.60 -6.33
C CYS A 45 6.41 -17.67 -5.41
N ASN A 46 5.89 -18.88 -5.15
CA ASN A 46 4.79 -19.07 -4.22
C ASN A 46 5.15 -18.60 -2.81
N ARG A 47 6.30 -19.06 -2.28
CA ARG A 47 6.77 -18.64 -0.94
C ARG A 47 6.96 -17.13 -0.83
N ASP A 48 7.48 -16.50 -1.88
CA ASP A 48 7.68 -15.07 -1.91
C ASP A 48 6.38 -14.28 -1.94
N VAL A 49 5.39 -14.71 -2.73
CA VAL A 49 4.05 -14.10 -2.75
C VAL A 49 3.34 -14.28 -1.40
N SER A 50 3.42 -15.47 -0.80
CA SER A 50 2.86 -15.71 0.53
C SER A 50 3.52 -14.82 1.59
N ARG A 51 4.86 -14.70 1.57
CA ARG A 51 5.59 -13.80 2.47
C ARG A 51 5.15 -12.35 2.32
N LEU A 52 4.91 -11.86 1.11
CA LEU A 52 4.40 -10.50 0.88
C LEU A 52 3.01 -10.30 1.48
N LEU A 53 2.13 -11.29 1.36
CA LEU A 53 0.80 -11.27 1.95
C LEU A 53 0.86 -11.28 3.48
N ASP A 54 1.67 -12.16 4.06
CA ASP A 54 1.83 -12.28 5.51
C ASP A 54 2.39 -10.98 6.11
N GLN A 55 3.43 -10.41 5.51
CA GLN A 55 4.00 -9.11 5.91
C GLN A 55 2.95 -7.99 5.87
N LEU A 56 2.10 -7.96 4.84
CA LEU A 56 1.02 -6.98 4.75
C LEU A 56 -0.04 -7.19 5.83
N GLY A 57 -0.40 -8.45 6.10
CA GLY A 57 -1.33 -8.83 7.15
C GLY A 57 -0.83 -8.44 8.54
N ASP A 58 0.41 -8.78 8.87
CA ASP A 58 1.05 -8.45 10.15
C ASP A 58 1.16 -6.94 10.36
N ALA A 59 1.58 -6.20 9.34
CA ALA A 59 1.66 -4.75 9.40
C ALA A 59 0.28 -4.13 9.62
N ALA A 60 -0.75 -4.62 8.91
CA ALA A 60 -2.13 -4.14 9.07
C ALA A 60 -2.70 -4.47 10.46
N GLY A 61 -2.45 -5.68 10.98
CA GLY A 61 -2.84 -6.07 12.34
C GLY A 61 -2.18 -5.18 13.40
N GLY A 62 -0.92 -4.80 13.19
CA GLY A 62 -0.18 -3.86 14.03
C GLY A 62 -0.72 -2.42 14.04
N LEU A 63 -1.59 -2.06 13.08
CA LEU A 63 -2.31 -0.77 13.11
C LEU A 63 -3.42 -0.77 14.16
N ILE A 64 -4.09 -1.91 14.37
CA ILE A 64 -5.24 -2.04 15.27
C ILE A 64 -4.76 -2.27 16.72
N ALA A 65 -3.60 -2.89 16.90
CA ALA A 65 -3.06 -3.26 18.20
C ALA A 65 -2.42 -2.12 19.02
N VAL A 66 -2.62 -0.84 18.67
CA VAL A 66 -2.01 0.30 19.40
C VAL A 66 -2.64 0.38 20.81
N PRO A 67 -1.86 0.17 21.89
CA PRO A 67 -2.42 0.16 23.24
C PRO A 67 -3.00 1.53 23.60
N ALA A 68 -4.19 1.51 24.21
CA ALA A 68 -4.89 2.73 24.62
C ALA A 68 -4.11 3.57 25.66
N SER A 69 -3.17 2.94 26.37
CA SER A 69 -2.42 3.50 27.50
C SER A 69 -1.10 4.20 27.11
N THR A 70 -0.62 4.04 25.88
CA THR A 70 0.68 4.60 25.47
C THR A 70 0.50 5.47 24.23
N GLN A 71 0.93 6.73 24.30
CA GLN A 71 1.12 7.51 23.07
C GLN A 71 2.19 6.78 22.25
N PRO A 72 1.89 6.35 21.01
CA PRO A 72 2.88 5.65 20.22
C PRO A 72 4.07 6.58 19.96
N ALA A 73 5.28 6.05 20.01
CA ALA A 73 6.51 6.82 19.81
C ALA A 73 6.57 7.50 18.43
N GLN A 74 5.79 7.00 17.46
CA GLN A 74 5.61 7.58 16.14
C GLN A 74 4.14 7.49 15.69
N PRO A 75 3.63 8.47 14.92
CA PRO A 75 2.31 8.42 14.30
C PRO A 75 2.10 7.14 13.48
N VAL A 76 0.85 6.68 13.44
CA VAL A 76 0.48 5.45 12.72
C VAL A 76 0.79 5.59 11.23
N ALA A 77 0.45 6.75 10.64
CA ALA A 77 0.75 7.04 9.24
C ALA A 77 2.25 6.97 8.91
N THR A 78 3.13 7.48 9.78
CA THR A 78 4.58 7.44 9.57
C THR A 78 5.11 6.02 9.55
N ARG A 79 4.69 5.17 10.50
CA ARG A 79 5.10 3.75 10.55
C ARG A 79 4.62 2.99 9.31
N TRP A 80 3.37 3.22 8.93
CA TRP A 80 2.79 2.61 7.74
C TRP A 80 3.50 3.03 6.45
N ALA A 81 3.82 4.32 6.31
CA ALA A 81 4.57 4.85 5.15
C ALA A 81 5.99 4.26 5.06
N GLN A 82 6.66 4.01 6.19
CA GLN A 82 7.96 3.34 6.19
C GLN A 82 7.86 1.89 5.72
N PHE A 83 6.89 1.14 6.26
CA PHE A 83 6.61 -0.24 5.87
C PHE A 83 6.30 -0.34 4.37
N THR A 84 5.32 0.42 3.88
CA THR A 84 4.84 0.35 2.49
C THR A 84 5.92 0.69 1.47
N ARG A 85 6.84 1.61 1.78
CA ARG A 85 7.99 1.90 0.90
C ARG A 85 8.90 0.70 0.69
N GLN A 86 9.25 -0.01 1.76
CA GLN A 86 10.06 -1.23 1.62
C GLN A 86 9.25 -2.34 0.97
N TRP A 87 8.03 -2.57 1.45
CA TRP A 87 7.15 -3.62 0.94
C TRP A 87 6.87 -3.49 -0.56
N ARG A 88 6.67 -2.27 -1.09
CA ARG A 88 6.48 -2.03 -2.54
C ARG A 88 7.72 -2.38 -3.37
N ARG A 89 8.93 -2.16 -2.83
CA ARG A 89 10.17 -2.60 -3.51
C ARG A 89 10.23 -4.11 -3.59
N ASP A 90 9.94 -4.80 -2.49
CA ASP A 90 9.91 -6.26 -2.43
C ASP A 90 8.84 -6.82 -3.39
N TRP A 91 7.64 -6.22 -3.39
CA TRP A 91 6.54 -6.57 -4.30
C TRP A 91 6.96 -6.45 -5.77
N ALA A 92 7.57 -5.33 -6.16
CA ALA A 92 8.04 -5.11 -7.53
C ALA A 92 9.15 -6.09 -7.91
N GLN A 93 10.09 -6.36 -7.00
CA GLN A 93 11.18 -7.32 -7.21
C GLN A 93 10.64 -8.74 -7.41
N VAL A 94 9.66 -9.17 -6.60
CA VAL A 94 9.00 -10.47 -6.75
C VAL A 94 8.27 -10.55 -8.07
N GLY A 95 7.52 -9.52 -8.46
CA GLY A 95 6.81 -9.46 -9.74
C GLY A 95 7.73 -9.58 -10.95
N ALA A 96 8.85 -8.85 -10.94
CA ALA A 96 9.86 -8.92 -11.99
C ALA A 96 10.54 -10.29 -12.06
N ARG A 97 11.02 -10.81 -10.93
CA ARG A 97 11.73 -12.11 -10.87
C ARG A 97 10.82 -13.28 -11.25
N CYS A 98 9.55 -13.23 -10.84
CA CYS A 98 8.55 -14.24 -11.16
C CYS A 98 7.83 -14.00 -12.48
N ARG A 99 8.19 -12.94 -13.22
CA ARG A 99 7.68 -12.63 -14.56
C ARG A 99 6.15 -12.50 -14.62
N PHE A 100 5.53 -11.96 -13.57
CA PHE A 100 4.07 -11.83 -13.51
C PHE A 100 3.51 -10.83 -14.53
N GLY A 101 4.32 -9.86 -14.99
CA GLY A 101 3.93 -8.88 -16.00
C GLY A 101 3.96 -9.36 -17.45
N GLU A 102 4.41 -10.60 -17.73
CA GLU A 102 4.67 -11.03 -19.12
C GLU A 102 3.44 -11.54 -19.89
N GLY A 103 2.26 -11.67 -19.26
CA GLY A 103 1.02 -12.03 -19.95
C GLY A 103 0.99 -13.48 -20.47
N GLY A 104 -0.01 -14.25 -20.01
CA GLY A 104 -0.06 -15.70 -20.18
C GLY A 104 -0.09 -16.21 -21.63
N SER A 105 0.94 -16.97 -21.99
CA SER A 105 0.78 -18.29 -22.64
C SER A 105 2.01 -19.15 -22.34
N GLY A 106 1.84 -20.23 -21.56
CA GLY A 106 2.89 -21.24 -21.35
C GLY A 106 3.55 -21.33 -19.96
N MET A 107 3.17 -20.51 -18.96
CA MET A 107 3.71 -20.64 -17.59
C MET A 107 2.89 -21.55 -16.66
N GLY A 108 1.68 -21.92 -17.07
CA GLY A 108 0.81 -22.89 -16.38
C GLY A 108 -0.09 -22.28 -15.30
N VAL A 109 -1.15 -23.01 -14.95
CA VAL A 109 -2.24 -22.53 -14.08
C VAL A 109 -1.77 -22.08 -12.70
N GLY A 110 -0.72 -22.72 -12.14
CA GLY A 110 -0.15 -22.34 -10.85
C GLY A 110 0.49 -20.95 -10.88
N HIS A 111 1.20 -20.63 -11.95
CA HIS A 111 1.79 -19.31 -12.17
C HIS A 111 0.71 -18.24 -12.31
N ASP A 112 -0.30 -18.49 -13.15
CA ASP A 112 -1.40 -17.53 -13.37
C ASP A 112 -2.16 -17.21 -12.07
N ARG A 113 -2.32 -18.20 -11.18
CA ARG A 113 -2.91 -17.98 -9.85
C ARG A 113 -2.03 -17.09 -8.98
N MET A 114 -0.73 -17.30 -8.98
CA MET A 114 0.20 -16.47 -8.21
C MET A 114 0.27 -15.04 -8.75
N ALA A 115 0.27 -14.85 -10.07
CA ALA A 115 0.23 -13.53 -10.69
C ALA A 115 -1.02 -12.74 -10.25
N ARG A 116 -2.20 -13.38 -10.31
CA ARG A 116 -3.44 -12.76 -9.81
C ARG A 116 -3.40 -12.41 -8.33
N VAL A 117 -2.83 -13.28 -7.50
CA VAL A 117 -2.68 -12.99 -6.06
C VAL A 117 -1.72 -11.81 -5.87
N HIS A 118 -0.59 -11.79 -6.56
CA HIS A 118 0.39 -10.70 -6.52
C HIS A 118 -0.24 -9.35 -6.89
N ASP A 119 -1.04 -9.28 -7.94
CA ASP A 119 -1.80 -8.09 -8.33
C ASP A 119 -2.82 -7.67 -7.25
N ASN A 120 -3.57 -8.65 -6.73
CA ASN A 120 -4.58 -8.40 -5.70
C ASN A 120 -3.99 -7.89 -4.39
N ILE A 121 -2.81 -8.36 -3.99
CA ILE A 121 -2.15 -7.90 -2.76
C ILE A 121 -1.84 -6.39 -2.86
N GLN A 122 -1.42 -5.90 -4.03
CA GLN A 122 -1.20 -4.46 -4.23
C GLN A 122 -2.49 -3.66 -4.07
N ALA A 123 -3.59 -4.15 -4.63
CA ALA A 123 -4.89 -3.50 -4.47
C ALA A 123 -5.34 -3.45 -3.00
N VAL A 124 -5.08 -4.51 -2.22
CA VAL A 124 -5.35 -4.53 -0.77
C VAL A 124 -4.47 -3.53 -0.03
N GLN A 125 -3.17 -3.44 -0.37
CA GLN A 125 -2.26 -2.46 0.23
C GLN A 125 -2.74 -1.02 0.03
N LEU A 126 -3.23 -0.67 -1.16
CA LEU A 126 -3.78 0.66 -1.45
C LEU A 126 -5.05 0.97 -0.63
N ARG A 127 -5.90 -0.05 -0.37
CA ARG A 127 -7.05 0.13 0.52
C ARG A 127 -6.62 0.42 1.96
N TYR A 128 -5.57 -0.24 2.44
CA TYR A 128 -5.01 0.05 3.76
C TYR A 128 -4.37 1.45 3.82
N ASP A 129 -3.69 1.92 2.78
CA ASP A 129 -3.21 3.32 2.71
C ASP A 129 -4.33 4.31 2.94
N GLU A 130 -5.47 4.11 2.27
CA GLU A 130 -6.62 4.99 2.38
C GLU A 130 -7.28 4.92 3.77
N LEU A 131 -7.31 3.75 4.40
CA LEU A 131 -7.80 3.60 5.77
C LEU A 131 -6.89 4.30 6.77
N VAL A 132 -5.57 4.13 6.65
CA VAL A 132 -4.59 4.77 7.53
C VAL A 132 -4.65 6.29 7.40
N ARG A 133 -4.74 6.81 6.17
CA ARG A 133 -4.84 8.24 5.90
C ARG A 133 -6.09 8.85 6.54
N ARG A 134 -7.25 8.19 6.39
CA ARG A 134 -8.50 8.65 7.03
C ARG A 134 -8.43 8.57 8.55
N PHE A 135 -7.88 7.50 9.09
CA PHE A 135 -7.70 7.36 10.55
C PHE A 135 -6.81 8.48 11.11
N ASP A 136 -5.68 8.76 10.46
CA ASP A 136 -4.74 9.79 10.90
C ASP A 136 -5.35 11.21 10.82
N ASN A 137 -6.14 11.49 9.77
CA ASN A 137 -6.76 12.80 9.57
C ASN A 137 -7.99 13.06 10.44
N GLU A 138 -8.83 12.04 10.68
CA GLU A 138 -10.14 12.24 11.31
C GLU A 138 -10.17 11.79 12.78
N GLN A 139 -9.51 10.67 13.10
CA GLN A 139 -9.71 10.00 14.40
C GLN A 139 -8.62 10.33 15.41
N VAL A 140 -7.40 10.66 14.97
CA VAL A 140 -6.27 10.92 15.87
C VAL A 140 -6.53 12.16 16.74
N ASP A 141 -7.01 13.24 16.14
CA ASP A 141 -7.28 14.49 16.89
C ASP A 141 -8.41 14.31 17.91
N ASP A 142 -9.48 13.60 17.54
CA ASP A 142 -10.57 13.27 18.43
C ASP A 142 -10.10 12.41 19.61
N LEU A 143 -9.31 11.37 19.36
CA LEU A 143 -8.74 10.51 20.40
C LEU A 143 -7.80 11.29 21.33
N ILE A 144 -6.98 12.20 20.79
CA ILE A 144 -6.13 13.10 21.59
C ILE A 144 -7.01 14.02 22.45
N GLY A 145 -8.09 14.57 21.89
CA GLY A 145 -9.07 15.38 22.59
C GLY A 145 -9.72 14.64 23.76
N MET A 146 -10.24 13.44 23.52
CA MET A 146 -10.84 12.57 24.53
C MET A 146 -9.87 12.24 25.66
N ARG A 147 -8.62 11.88 25.34
CA ARG A 147 -7.57 11.60 26.34
C ARG A 147 -7.25 12.82 27.19
N ARG A 148 -7.11 14.00 26.57
CA ARG A 148 -6.88 15.26 27.31
C ARG A 148 -8.06 15.59 28.22
N ALA A 149 -9.29 15.37 27.77
CA ALA A 149 -10.48 15.56 28.57
C ALA A 149 -10.50 14.64 29.80
N LEU A 150 -10.27 13.33 29.60
CA LEU A 150 -10.20 12.35 30.69
C LEU A 150 -9.08 12.68 31.70
N ALA A 151 -7.90 13.08 31.23
CA ALA A 151 -6.80 13.49 32.09
C ALA A 151 -7.14 14.74 32.94
N LYS A 152 -7.81 15.73 32.34
CA LYS A 152 -8.30 16.92 33.06
C LYS A 152 -9.34 16.55 34.11
N SER A 153 -10.29 15.68 33.76
CA SER A 153 -11.32 15.18 34.68
C SER A 153 -10.72 14.47 35.88
N ARG A 154 -9.78 13.53 35.65
CA ARG A 154 -9.04 12.84 36.71
C ARG A 154 -8.36 13.83 37.66
N LYS A 155 -7.62 14.80 37.13
CA LYS A 155 -6.89 15.81 37.92
C LYS A 155 -7.82 16.76 38.69
N SER A 156 -9.08 16.91 38.25
CA SER A 156 -10.11 17.67 38.98
C SER A 156 -10.70 16.85 40.13
N LEU A 157 -10.98 15.56 39.90
CA LEU A 157 -11.47 14.64 40.93
C LEU A 157 -10.45 14.44 42.05
N GLU A 158 -9.18 14.21 41.71
CA GLU A 158 -8.07 14.09 42.68
C GLU A 158 -7.92 15.33 43.58
N ARG A 159 -8.31 16.52 43.09
CA ARG A 159 -8.29 17.77 43.87
C ARG A 159 -9.48 17.94 44.81
N ARG A 160 -10.59 17.26 44.57
CA ARG A 160 -11.80 17.31 45.44
C ARG A 160 -11.76 16.30 46.58
N VAL A 161 -10.93 15.27 46.45
CA VAL A 161 -10.75 14.20 47.45
C VAL A 161 -9.67 14.56 48.48
N ARG A 162 -8.87 15.60 48.23
CA ARG A 162 -7.95 16.20 49.20
C ARG A 162 -8.62 17.34 49.93
#